data_AF-A0A964YKI4-F1
#
_entry.id   AF-A0A964YKI4-F1
#
_cell.length_a   1.000
_cell.length_b   1.000
_cell.length_c   1.000
_cell.angle_alpha   90.00
_cell.angle_beta   90.00
_cell.angle_gamma   90.00
#
_symmetry.space_group_name_H-M   'P 1'
#
loop_
_entity.id
_entity.type
_entity.pdbx_description
1 polymer ?
#
loop_
_entity_poly.entity_id
_entity_poly.type
_entity_poly.pdbx_seq_one_letter_code
_entity_poly.pdbx_strand_id
1 'polypeptide(L)'
;MGFSIIQTKGSQIEMLEMDVVKLNSKKDMFERLGIINQTIQQLIDKYQPDAMAIEAPFFGKNVQSMLKLGRAQGVAIAVAMSNRVEVAEYSPKKVKQSITGNGNATKEQIWKLLNNIMRLKNTIKYFDASDALAVAVCHHFNGHGIPIPKPTPKRKSSKKSTSSWAAFVQQHPERVGKR
;
A
#
# COMPACT_ATOMS: atom_id res chain seq x y z
N MET A 1 -4.53 10.39 -13.64
CA MET A 1 -4.67 10.21 -12.17
C MET A 1 -5.51 8.96 -11.97
N GLY A 2 -4.94 7.91 -11.38
CA GLY A 2 -5.71 6.70 -11.06
C GLY A 2 -6.60 6.92 -9.84
N PHE A 3 -7.75 6.27 -9.80
CA PHE A 3 -8.59 6.18 -8.62
C PHE A 3 -9.20 4.78 -8.50
N SER A 4 -9.63 4.43 -7.29
CA SER A 4 -10.34 3.20 -7.01
C SER A 4 -11.30 3.40 -5.85
N ILE A 5 -12.46 2.77 -5.92
CA ILE A 5 -13.45 2.70 -4.85
C ILE A 5 -13.57 1.24 -4.43
N ILE A 6 -13.40 0.99 -3.15
CA ILE A 6 -13.61 -0.32 -2.54
C ILE A 6 -14.71 -0.23 -1.49
N GLN A 7 -15.49 -1.30 -1.36
CA GLN A 7 -16.39 -1.50 -0.23
C GLN A 7 -15.79 -2.58 0.67
N THR A 8 -15.84 -2.36 1.97
CA THR A 8 -15.31 -3.30 2.97
C THR A 8 -16.41 -3.73 3.93
N LYS A 9 -16.55 -5.04 4.15
CA LYS A 9 -17.47 -5.63 5.14
C LYS A 9 -16.69 -6.60 6.01
N GLY A 10 -16.26 -6.14 7.18
CA GLY A 10 -15.34 -6.90 8.03
C GLY A 10 -14.01 -7.12 7.32
N SER A 11 -13.66 -8.38 7.02
CA SER A 11 -12.44 -8.74 6.28
C SER A 11 -12.64 -8.86 4.77
N GLN A 12 -13.87 -8.75 4.27
CA GLN A 12 -14.16 -8.85 2.84
C GLN A 12 -13.96 -7.49 2.17
N ILE A 13 -13.26 -7.50 1.03
CA ILE A 13 -13.00 -6.32 0.21
C ILE A 13 -13.57 -6.57 -1.18
N GLU A 14 -14.41 -5.65 -1.64
CA GLU A 14 -15.01 -5.65 -2.97
C GLU A 14 -14.58 -4.39 -3.73
N MET A 15 -14.17 -4.53 -4.99
CA MET A 15 -13.84 -3.39 -5.86
C MET A 15 -15.12 -2.94 -6.56
N LEU A 16 -15.56 -1.71 -6.29
CA LEU A 16 -16.74 -1.13 -6.90
C LEU A 16 -16.40 -0.44 -8.23
N GLU A 17 -15.33 0.34 -8.23
CA GLU A 17 -14.86 1.05 -9.42
C GLU A 17 -13.34 1.22 -9.38
N MET A 18 -12.69 1.17 -10.54
CA MET A 18 -11.27 1.46 -10.69
C MET A 18 -11.03 1.97 -12.11
N ASP A 19 -10.54 3.20 -12.23
CA ASP A 19 -10.26 3.82 -13.53
C ASP A 19 -9.17 4.90 -13.44
N VAL A 20 -8.83 5.50 -14.57
CA VAL A 20 -7.87 6.60 -14.69
C VAL A 20 -8.55 7.81 -15.29
N VAL A 21 -8.49 8.92 -14.56
CA VAL A 21 -8.85 10.25 -15.08
C VAL A 21 -7.81 10.65 -16.14
N LYS A 22 -8.25 10.65 -17.40
CA LYS A 22 -7.46 11.08 -18.55
C LYS A 22 -7.44 12.59 -18.66
N LEU A 23 -6.33 13.19 -18.25
CA LEU A 23 -6.10 14.63 -18.35
C LEU A 23 -5.53 14.94 -19.74
N ASN A 24 -6.27 15.69 -20.55
CA ASN A 24 -5.86 16.05 -21.91
C ASN A 24 -4.58 16.92 -21.88
N SER A 25 -3.58 16.55 -22.68
CA SER A 25 -2.29 17.25 -22.77
C SER A 25 -2.38 18.65 -23.39
N LYS A 26 -3.47 18.96 -24.11
CA LYS A 26 -3.73 20.27 -24.72
C LYS A 26 -4.33 21.30 -23.76
N LYS A 27 -4.86 20.85 -22.61
CA LYS A 27 -5.40 21.74 -21.57
C LYS A 27 -4.31 22.30 -20.69
N ASP A 28 -4.50 23.52 -20.18
CA ASP A 28 -3.55 24.10 -19.24
C ASP A 28 -3.59 23.39 -17.88
N MET A 29 -2.68 23.75 -16.98
CA MET A 29 -2.59 23.09 -15.67
C MET A 29 -3.84 23.32 -14.81
N PHE A 30 -4.40 24.53 -14.81
CA PHE A 30 -5.54 24.88 -13.96
C PHE A 30 -6.82 24.20 -14.44
N GLU A 31 -7.02 24.10 -15.75
CA GLU A 31 -8.12 23.33 -16.32
C GLU A 31 -8.04 21.85 -15.92
N ARG A 32 -6.84 21.26 -15.89
CA ARG A 32 -6.66 19.88 -15.42
C ARG A 32 -6.98 19.73 -13.95
N LEU A 33 -6.61 20.71 -13.12
CA LEU A 33 -6.98 20.73 -11.70
C LEU A 33 -8.50 20.86 -11.53
N GLY A 34 -9.17 21.65 -12.36
CA GLY A 34 -10.64 21.73 -12.41
C GLY A 34 -11.30 20.39 -12.73
N ILE A 35 -10.77 19.63 -13.70
CA ILE A 35 -11.24 18.28 -14.02
C ILE A 35 -11.07 17.33 -12.83
N ILE A 36 -9.93 17.37 -12.15
CA ILE A 36 -9.68 16.56 -10.95
C ILE A 36 -10.71 16.89 -9.88
N ASN A 37 -10.93 18.17 -9.58
CA ASN A 37 -11.93 18.61 -8.62
C ASN A 37 -13.32 18.02 -8.95
N GLN A 38 -13.81 18.25 -10.17
CA GLN A 38 -15.12 17.77 -10.61
C GLN A 38 -15.24 16.25 -10.53
N THR A 39 -14.19 15.53 -10.92
CA THR A 39 -14.20 14.06 -10.88
C THR A 39 -14.25 13.54 -9.45
N ILE A 40 -13.46 14.11 -8.53
CA ILE A 40 -13.48 13.71 -7.12
C ILE A 40 -14.82 14.03 -6.49
N GLN A 41 -15.41 15.20 -6.77
CA GLN A 41 -16.74 15.55 -6.28
C GLN A 41 -17.79 14.54 -6.76
N GLN A 42 -17.80 14.21 -8.06
CA GLN A 42 -18.71 13.21 -8.61
C GLN A 42 -18.55 11.83 -7.96
N LEU A 43 -17.32 11.40 -7.68
CA LEU A 43 -17.06 10.13 -6.99
C LEU A 43 -17.58 10.16 -5.54
N ILE A 44 -17.38 11.27 -4.83
CA ILE A 44 -17.90 11.43 -3.46
C ILE A 44 -19.43 11.43 -3.45
N ASP A 45 -20.06 12.18 -4.35
CA ASP A 45 -21.52 12.25 -4.45
C ASP A 45 -22.13 10.88 -4.79
N LYS A 46 -21.48 10.13 -5.69
CA LYS A 46 -21.94 8.81 -6.15
C LYS A 46 -21.77 7.72 -5.10
N TYR A 47 -20.64 7.70 -4.40
CA TYR A 47 -20.24 6.58 -3.54
C TYR A 47 -20.35 6.85 -2.05
N GLN A 48 -20.39 8.12 -1.63
CA GLN A 48 -20.42 8.54 -0.23
C GLN A 48 -19.37 7.81 0.63
N PRO A 49 -18.08 7.88 0.26
CA PRO A 49 -17.03 7.14 0.96
C PRO A 49 -16.84 7.65 2.40
N ASP A 50 -16.58 6.74 3.33
CA ASP A 50 -16.26 7.10 4.72
C ASP A 50 -14.89 7.79 4.84
N ALA A 51 -13.94 7.37 3.99
CA ALA A 51 -12.58 7.89 3.99
C ALA A 51 -11.96 7.87 2.58
N MET A 52 -10.99 8.76 2.39
CA MET A 52 -10.12 8.84 1.22
C MET A 52 -8.68 8.56 1.61
N ALA A 53 -8.05 7.61 0.92
CA ALA A 53 -6.64 7.29 1.13
C ALA A 53 -5.80 7.78 -0.05
N ILE A 54 -4.66 8.40 0.23
CA ILE A 54 -3.72 8.89 -0.77
C ILE A 54 -2.29 8.39 -0.50
N GLU A 55 -1.50 8.22 -1.55
CA GLU A 55 -0.07 7.93 -1.42
C GLU A 55 0.70 9.23 -1.18
N ALA A 56 1.62 9.20 -0.22
CA ALA A 56 2.49 10.33 0.06
C ALA A 56 3.43 10.60 -1.12
N PRO A 57 3.64 11.88 -1.51
CA PRO A 57 4.56 12.20 -2.60
C PRO A 57 5.98 11.77 -2.21
N PHE A 58 6.63 11.00 -3.09
CA PHE A 58 8.03 10.63 -2.89
C PHE A 58 8.97 11.76 -3.34
N PHE A 59 10.02 12.02 -2.56
CA PHE A 59 11.08 12.96 -2.94
C PHE A 59 11.88 12.42 -4.14
N GLY A 60 11.43 12.79 -5.34
CA GLY A 60 12.11 12.51 -6.60
C GLY A 60 13.14 13.57 -6.99
N LYS A 61 13.96 13.27 -8.01
CA LYS A 61 14.99 14.19 -8.53
C LYS A 61 14.41 15.45 -9.22
N ASN A 62 13.14 15.44 -9.63
CA ASN A 62 12.52 16.54 -10.38
C ASN A 62 11.44 17.27 -9.55
N VAL A 63 11.81 18.44 -9.04
CA VAL A 63 10.96 19.31 -8.21
C VAL A 63 9.70 19.78 -8.96
N GLN A 64 9.77 20.03 -10.26
CA GLN A 64 8.61 20.50 -11.02
C GLN A 64 7.52 19.43 -11.15
N SER A 65 7.92 18.17 -11.35
CA SER A 65 6.97 17.05 -11.38
C SER A 65 6.32 16.83 -10.03
N MET A 66 7.10 16.95 -8.94
CA MET A 66 6.57 16.89 -7.58
C MET A 66 5.57 18.02 -7.33
N LEU A 67 5.88 19.26 -7.73
CA LEU A 67 4.97 20.39 -7.54
C LEU A 67 3.65 20.19 -8.30
N LYS A 68 3.68 19.64 -9.52
CA LYS A 68 2.48 19.30 -10.30
C LYS A 68 1.65 18.22 -9.60
N LEU A 69 2.30 17.18 -9.06
CA LEU A 69 1.63 16.13 -8.30
C LEU A 69 0.99 16.69 -7.01
N GLY A 70 1.73 17.48 -6.25
CA GLY A 70 1.25 18.10 -5.02
C GLY A 70 0.05 19.02 -5.23
N ARG A 71 0.02 19.78 -6.34
CA ARG A 71 -1.15 20.58 -6.72
C ARG A 71 -2.39 19.71 -6.98
N ALA A 72 -2.23 18.60 -7.70
CA ALA A 72 -3.32 17.67 -7.97
C ALA A 72 -3.84 17.00 -6.68
N GLN A 73 -2.93 16.54 -5.81
CA GLN A 73 -3.30 15.95 -4.52
C GLN A 73 -3.98 16.98 -3.61
N GLY A 74 -3.46 18.21 -3.54
CA GLY A 74 -4.05 19.28 -2.75
C GLY A 74 -5.51 19.58 -3.15
N VAL A 75 -5.81 19.56 -4.45
CA VAL A 75 -7.19 19.68 -4.93
C VAL A 75 -8.05 18.51 -4.48
N ALA A 76 -7.58 17.27 -4.64
CA ALA A 76 -8.34 16.08 -4.22
C ALA A 76 -8.63 16.09 -2.69
N ILE A 77 -7.63 16.43 -1.88
CA ILE A 77 -7.73 16.55 -0.42
C ILE A 77 -8.74 17.65 -0.05
N ALA A 78 -8.64 18.82 -0.68
CA ALA A 78 -9.54 19.94 -0.38
C ALA A 78 -11.00 19.57 -0.66
N VAL A 79 -11.27 18.86 -1.77
CA VAL A 79 -12.63 18.39 -2.11
C VAL A 79 -13.12 17.37 -1.09
N ALA A 80 -12.28 16.38 -0.72
CA ALA A 80 -12.63 15.37 0.28
C ALA A 80 -13.00 16.01 1.63
N MET A 81 -12.14 16.88 2.14
CA MET A 81 -12.35 17.56 3.43
C MET A 81 -13.58 18.48 3.40
N SER A 82 -13.82 19.17 2.30
CA SER A 82 -15.02 20.03 2.14
C SER A 82 -16.32 19.23 2.21
N ASN A 83 -16.28 17.96 1.81
CA ASN A 83 -17.40 17.02 1.91
C ASN A 83 -17.37 16.17 3.20
N ARG A 84 -16.52 16.53 4.18
CA ARG A 84 -16.36 15.83 5.47
C ARG A 84 -15.92 14.36 5.35
N VAL A 85 -15.23 14.02 4.27
CA VAL A 85 -14.58 12.72 4.10
C VAL A 85 -13.21 12.76 4.78
N GLU A 86 -12.93 11.80 5.66
CA GLU A 86 -11.63 11.72 6.33
C GLU A 86 -10.52 11.41 5.31
N VAL A 87 -9.36 12.05 5.44
CA VAL A 87 -8.23 11.81 4.52
C VAL A 87 -7.06 11.18 5.28
N ALA A 88 -6.56 10.07 4.77
CA ALA A 88 -5.38 9.38 5.28
C ALA A 88 -4.28 9.29 4.22
N GLU A 89 -3.03 9.51 4.63
CA GLU A 89 -1.87 9.49 3.76
C GLU A 89 -0.91 8.34 4.11
N TYR A 90 -0.39 7.65 3.09
CA TYR A 90 0.50 6.49 3.27
C TYR A 90 1.77 6.60 2.44
N SER A 91 2.93 6.33 3.05
CA SER A 91 4.17 6.26 2.30
C SER A 91 4.19 5.08 1.30
N PRO A 92 4.90 5.21 0.16
CA PRO A 92 5.02 4.12 -0.83
C PRO A 92 5.48 2.79 -0.20
N LYS A 93 6.43 2.87 0.74
CA LYS A 93 6.96 1.71 1.45
C LYS A 93 5.91 1.05 2.34
N LYS A 94 5.05 1.84 3.00
CA LYS A 94 3.96 1.35 3.85
C LYS A 94 2.89 0.66 3.02
N VAL A 95 2.52 1.22 1.86
CA VAL A 95 1.58 0.58 0.92
C VAL A 95 2.10 -0.81 0.52
N LYS A 96 3.35 -0.87 0.02
CA LYS A 96 4.01 -2.13 -0.36
C LYS A 96 4.06 -3.15 0.78
N GLN A 97 4.44 -2.69 1.98
CA GLN A 97 4.56 -3.55 3.15
C GLN A 97 3.20 -4.09 3.61
N SER A 98 2.13 -3.29 3.55
CA SER A 98 0.80 -3.69 3.99
C SER A 98 0.21 -4.83 3.15
N ILE A 99 0.50 -4.84 1.85
CA ILE A 99 -0.04 -5.83 0.90
C ILE A 99 0.86 -7.05 0.81
N THR A 100 2.18 -6.85 0.73
CA THR A 100 3.14 -7.91 0.39
C THR A 100 3.96 -8.42 1.58
N GLY A 101 3.91 -7.74 2.73
CA GLY A 101 4.85 -7.96 3.83
C GLY A 101 6.26 -7.40 3.58
N ASN A 102 6.57 -6.92 2.37
CA ASN A 102 7.88 -6.41 1.98
C ASN A 102 7.78 -5.00 1.39
N GLY A 103 8.40 -4.02 2.05
CA GLY A 103 8.42 -2.63 1.58
C GLY A 103 9.15 -2.40 0.24
N ASN A 104 9.91 -3.38 -0.25
CA ASN A 104 10.64 -3.31 -1.52
C ASN A 104 9.98 -4.08 -2.68
N ALA A 105 8.73 -4.51 -2.52
CA ALA A 105 8.02 -5.27 -3.55
C ALA A 105 7.88 -4.51 -4.88
N THR A 106 7.84 -5.27 -5.98
CA THR A 106 7.61 -4.76 -7.34
C THR A 106 6.12 -4.52 -7.59
N LYS A 107 5.78 -3.71 -8.61
CA LYS A 107 4.37 -3.42 -8.95
C LYS A 107 3.61 -4.70 -9.36
N GLU A 108 4.28 -5.61 -10.04
CA GLU A 108 3.72 -6.90 -10.46
C GLU A 108 3.39 -7.80 -9.26
N GLN A 109 4.25 -7.78 -8.22
CA GLN A 109 3.99 -8.52 -6.98
C GLN A 109 2.77 -7.97 -6.24
N ILE A 110 2.65 -6.65 -6.15
CA ILE A 110 1.49 -5.98 -5.55
C ILE A 110 0.23 -6.39 -6.30
N TRP A 111 0.23 -6.28 -7.64
CA TRP A 111 -0.94 -6.63 -8.44
C TRP A 111 -1.37 -8.09 -8.27
N LYS A 112 -0.43 -9.04 -8.31
CA LYS A 112 -0.74 -10.47 -8.12
C LYS A 112 -1.44 -10.70 -6.77
N LEU A 113 -1.00 -10.03 -5.72
CA LEU A 113 -1.59 -10.16 -4.39
C LEU A 113 -2.96 -9.49 -4.31
N LEU A 114 -3.12 -8.28 -4.85
CA LEU A 114 -4.42 -7.62 -4.94
C LEU A 114 -5.44 -8.47 -5.71
N ASN A 115 -5.01 -9.09 -6.81
CA ASN A 115 -5.85 -9.98 -7.58
C ASN A 115 -6.31 -11.20 -6.76
N ASN A 116 -5.42 -11.77 -5.94
CA ASN A 116 -5.76 -12.88 -5.06
C ASN A 116 -6.75 -12.47 -3.94
N ILE A 117 -6.55 -11.28 -3.36
CA ILE A 117 -7.40 -10.75 -2.29
C ILE A 117 -8.83 -10.50 -2.80
N MET A 118 -8.96 -9.93 -3.99
CA MET A 118 -10.24 -9.40 -4.50
C MET A 118 -10.84 -10.22 -5.64
N ARG A 119 -10.16 -11.29 -6.07
CA ARG A 119 -10.56 -12.17 -7.20
C ARG A 119 -10.89 -11.38 -8.47
N LEU A 120 -10.02 -10.43 -8.84
CA LEU A 120 -10.24 -9.58 -10.01
C LEU A 120 -10.17 -10.43 -11.29
N LYS A 121 -11.21 -10.36 -12.12
CA LYS A 121 -11.28 -11.17 -13.35
C LYS A 121 -10.47 -10.60 -14.52
N ASN A 122 -9.89 -9.40 -14.36
CA ASN A 122 -9.33 -8.62 -15.46
C ASN A 122 -7.80 -8.49 -15.39
N THR A 123 -7.16 -8.49 -16.56
CA THR A 123 -5.76 -8.12 -16.77
C THR A 123 -5.57 -6.60 -16.59
N ILE A 124 -4.42 -6.18 -16.04
CA ILE A 124 -4.09 -4.76 -15.81
C ILE A 124 -4.20 -3.99 -17.12
N LYS A 125 -5.19 -3.11 -17.23
CA LYS A 125 -5.27 -2.16 -18.36
C LYS A 125 -4.51 -0.87 -18.06
N TYR A 126 -4.39 -0.49 -16.77
CA TYR A 126 -3.72 0.74 -16.34
C TYR A 126 -3.00 0.58 -14.99
N PHE A 127 -1.68 0.77 -14.96
CA PHE A 127 -0.88 0.66 -13.72
C PHE A 127 -1.24 1.74 -12.68
N ASP A 128 -1.62 2.94 -13.10
CA ASP A 128 -1.99 4.03 -12.18
C ASP A 128 -3.23 3.69 -11.35
N ALA A 129 -4.20 2.97 -11.93
CA ALA A 129 -5.40 2.55 -11.21
C ALA A 129 -5.12 1.41 -10.23
N SER A 130 -4.18 0.52 -10.56
CA SER A 130 -3.71 -0.52 -9.63
C SER A 130 -2.97 0.05 -8.42
N ASP A 131 -2.21 1.14 -8.61
CA ASP A 131 -1.54 1.83 -7.51
C ASP A 131 -2.58 2.48 -6.57
N ALA A 132 -3.65 3.08 -7.12
CA ALA A 132 -4.77 3.60 -6.32
C ALA A 132 -5.47 2.49 -5.50
N LEU A 133 -5.72 1.34 -6.11
CA LEU A 133 -6.30 0.17 -5.42
C LEU A 133 -5.41 -0.31 -4.27
N ALA A 134 -4.09 -0.34 -4.48
CA ALA A 134 -3.14 -0.69 -3.45
C ALA A 134 -3.23 0.24 -2.24
N VAL A 135 -3.37 1.56 -2.47
CA VAL A 135 -3.52 2.56 -1.41
C VAL A 135 -4.82 2.35 -0.63
N ALA A 136 -5.94 2.09 -1.33
CA ALA A 136 -7.23 1.83 -0.69
C ALA A 136 -7.19 0.57 0.19
N VAL A 137 -6.60 -0.53 -0.30
CA VAL A 137 -6.43 -1.76 0.49
C VAL A 137 -5.48 -1.55 1.67
N CYS A 138 -4.40 -0.78 1.49
CA CYS A 138 -3.49 -0.38 2.57
C CYS A 138 -4.24 0.38 3.68
N HIS A 139 -5.15 1.28 3.31
CA HIS A 139 -5.97 2.02 4.26
C HIS A 139 -6.87 1.08 5.06
N HIS A 140 -7.60 0.18 4.40
CA HIS A 140 -8.43 -0.82 5.07
C HIS A 140 -7.64 -1.65 6.09
N PHE A 141 -6.46 -2.14 5.69
CA PHE A 141 -5.58 -2.92 6.55
C PHE A 141 -4.99 -2.15 7.74
N ASN A 142 -4.80 -0.83 7.61
CA ASN A 142 -4.30 -0.02 8.72
C ASN A 142 -5.41 0.54 9.61
N GLY A 143 -6.62 0.78 9.06
CA GLY A 143 -7.78 1.29 9.80
C GLY A 143 -8.55 0.19 10.54
N HIS A 144 -8.48 -1.04 10.07
CA HIS A 144 -8.85 -2.24 10.82
C HIS A 144 -7.56 -3.00 11.03
N GLY A 145 -6.83 -2.65 12.10
CA GLY A 145 -5.51 -3.19 12.37
C GLY A 145 -5.47 -4.67 12.03
N ILE A 146 -4.73 -5.03 10.97
CA ILE A 146 -4.54 -6.44 10.61
C ILE A 146 -4.18 -7.16 11.91
N PRO A 147 -4.76 -8.32 12.24
CA PRO A 147 -4.05 -9.26 13.08
C PRO A 147 -2.82 -9.66 12.26
N ILE A 148 -1.76 -8.84 12.37
CA ILE A 148 -0.44 -9.15 11.88
C ILE A 148 -0.21 -10.57 12.41
N PRO A 149 0.02 -11.59 11.58
CA PRO A 149 0.49 -12.85 12.10
C PRO A 149 1.71 -12.46 12.93
N LYS A 150 1.60 -12.55 14.27
CA LYS A 150 2.63 -12.11 15.20
C LYS A 150 3.92 -12.62 14.60
N PRO A 151 4.94 -11.77 14.37
CA PRO A 151 6.21 -12.26 13.86
C PRO A 151 6.52 -13.51 14.67
N THR A 152 6.54 -14.67 14.01
CA THR A 152 6.94 -15.90 14.66
C THR A 152 8.23 -15.53 15.37
N PRO A 153 8.31 -15.74 16.70
CA PRO A 153 9.39 -15.19 17.49
C PRO A 153 10.66 -15.56 16.75
N LYS A 154 11.39 -14.54 16.25
CA LYS A 154 12.72 -14.73 15.67
C LYS A 154 13.38 -15.72 16.62
N ARG A 155 13.66 -16.93 16.15
CA ARG A 155 14.30 -17.96 16.96
C ARG A 155 15.47 -17.23 17.60
N LYS A 156 15.38 -17.02 18.93
CA LYS A 156 16.40 -16.27 19.65
C LYS A 156 17.70 -16.90 19.19
N SER A 157 18.58 -16.11 18.57
CA SER A 157 19.98 -16.48 18.47
C SER A 157 20.42 -16.57 19.92
N SER A 158 20.25 -17.76 20.48
CA SER A 158 20.76 -18.14 21.77
C SER A 158 22.25 -17.86 21.70
N LYS A 159 22.65 -16.89 22.53
CA LYS A 159 23.98 -16.65 23.07
C LYS A 159 25.04 -17.64 22.56
N LYS A 160 26.11 -17.06 22.00
CA LYS A 160 27.47 -17.63 21.89
C LYS A 160 27.62 -18.97 22.60
N SER A 161 27.50 -20.07 21.86
CA SER A 161 28.13 -21.33 22.24
C SER A 161 29.56 -21.25 21.71
N THR A 162 30.50 -20.91 22.58
CA THR A 162 31.91 -21.27 22.39
C THR A 162 31.98 -22.79 22.37
N SER A 163 31.85 -23.38 21.19
CA SER A 163 32.03 -24.82 20.98
C SER A 163 33.52 -25.15 21.00
N SER A 164 34.14 -25.13 22.18
CA SER A 164 35.39 -25.85 22.34
C SER A 164 35.06 -27.33 22.37
N TRP A 165 35.73 -28.11 21.53
CA TRP A 165 35.66 -29.57 21.55
C TRP A 165 35.92 -30.13 22.96
N ALA A 166 36.73 -29.42 23.76
CA ALA A 166 37.01 -29.74 25.16
C ALA A 166 35.75 -29.73 26.05
N ALA A 167 34.86 -28.72 25.92
CA ALA A 167 33.63 -28.65 26.71
C ALA A 167 32.63 -29.75 26.34
N PHE A 168 32.59 -30.13 25.05
CA PHE A 168 31.73 -31.21 24.56
C PHE A 168 32.18 -32.59 25.10
N VAL A 169 33.49 -32.87 25.09
CA VAL A 169 34.05 -34.12 25.63
C VAL A 169 33.81 -34.24 27.14
N GLN A 170 33.90 -33.13 27.87
CA GLN A 170 33.69 -33.12 29.32
C GLN A 170 32.22 -33.42 29.71
N GLN A 171 31.27 -33.04 28.86
CA GLN A 171 29.84 -33.30 29.08
C GLN A 171 29.36 -34.65 28.53
N HIS A 172 30.11 -35.24 27.58
CA HIS A 172 29.79 -36.51 26.94
C HIS A 172 30.97 -37.49 26.94
N PRO A 173 31.49 -37.88 28.12
CA PRO A 173 32.63 -38.79 28.22
C PRO A 173 32.36 -40.18 27.63
N GLU A 174 31.09 -40.59 27.54
CA GLU A 174 30.65 -41.85 26.92
C GLU A 174 30.81 -41.87 25.39
N ARG A 175 30.99 -40.71 24.76
CA ARG A 175 31.09 -40.57 23.30
C ARG A 175 32.52 -40.46 22.78
N VAL A 176 33.51 -40.49 23.66
CA VAL A 176 34.93 -40.57 23.26
C VAL A 176 35.32 -42.04 23.17
N GLY A 177 35.49 -42.53 21.93
CA GLY A 177 35.93 -43.89 21.68
C GLY A 177 37.27 -44.16 22.35
N LYS A 178 37.31 -45.15 23.26
CA LYS A 178 38.55 -45.66 23.84
C LYS A 178 39.39 -46.26 22.72
N ARG A 179 40.62 -45.78 22.54
CA ARG A 179 41.66 -46.51 21.82
C ARG A 179 42.18 -47.64 22.68
#